data_AF-K0IKX7-F1
#
_entry.id   AF-K0IKX7-F1
#
_cell.length_a   1.000
_cell.length_b   1.000
_cell.length_c   1.000
_cell.angle_alpha   90.00
_cell.angle_beta   90.00
_cell.angle_gamma   90.00
#
_symmetry.space_group_name_H-M   'P 1'
#
loop_
_entity.id
_entity.type
_entity.pdbx_description
1 polymer ?
#
loop_
_entity_poly.entity_id
_entity_poly.type
_entity_poly.pdbx_seq_one_letter_code
_entity_poly.pdbx_strand_id
1 'polypeptide(L)'
;MRPRYGTEFWVYNMTHPSEDSLAGLLEEMLMRNHDEQITILFLVCKNSIKQVIESNSSGFSNEIWRSNDSGTIFSMKIGRKPRRNSPASALGNVLIVQSSHEQIYYAITNESRKFVESILRPFFKGYYPSISGAFLSSDELEDILEQLETVTESEVLLDRMTAYRRISYQRLFLDKASNKKKARKVERKESAVFYAERPYKEAFADAIANDRWVDKIQFHLISKGELALEGYISRKGLLKARRGFLPFYTVIFPYIVEIIQKKFNLYSNRARVPSKPKPSPLVVEFDYDIFKEVIQNHRFIELMKQMKFSSISVYHSNPYVHLSLVDYLDGSSFDLWVLSPNRLTVVPQLRASEASIARLMNHIFERFREGQIKDYSEMQYARQ
;
A
#
# COMPACT_ATOMS: atom_id res chain seq x y z
N MET A 1 20.81 -9.73 -27.26
CA MET A 1 20.89 -9.11 -25.93
C MET A 1 22.30 -8.57 -25.75
N ARG A 2 22.50 -7.26 -25.95
CA ARG A 2 23.78 -6.65 -25.57
C ARG A 2 23.82 -6.58 -24.04
N PRO A 3 24.91 -6.97 -23.38
CA PRO A 3 24.97 -6.85 -21.95
C PRO A 3 25.03 -5.35 -21.59
N ARG A 4 24.17 -4.91 -20.67
CA ARG A 4 24.20 -3.57 -20.07
C ARG A 4 25.39 -3.47 -19.09
N TYR A 5 26.61 -3.59 -19.60
CA TYR A 5 27.80 -3.30 -18.78
C TYR A 5 28.07 -1.80 -18.83
N GLY A 6 27.81 -1.08 -17.73
CA GLY A 6 28.28 0.30 -17.58
C GLY A 6 27.78 1.03 -16.33
N THR A 7 26.50 0.94 -16.00
CA THR A 7 25.87 1.81 -14.98
C THR A 7 25.23 1.06 -13.80
N GLU A 8 24.88 -0.21 -13.96
CA GLU A 8 24.15 -1.01 -12.95
C GLU A 8 24.94 -1.24 -11.64
N PHE A 9 26.25 -0.99 -11.63
CA PHE A 9 27.10 -1.33 -10.50
C PHE A 9 27.35 -0.20 -9.50
N TRP A 10 27.21 1.08 -9.86
CA TRP A 10 27.82 2.10 -9.00
C TRP A 10 26.99 2.40 -7.74
N VAL A 11 25.68 2.63 -7.87
CA VAL A 11 24.83 3.05 -6.74
C VAL A 11 24.84 2.03 -5.58
N TYR A 12 24.75 0.73 -5.86
CA TYR A 12 24.73 -0.30 -4.81
C TYR A 12 26.13 -0.70 -4.28
N ASN A 13 27.19 -0.27 -4.96
CA ASN A 13 28.58 -0.50 -4.55
C ASN A 13 29.22 0.74 -3.93
N MET A 14 28.44 1.78 -3.63
CA MET A 14 28.89 2.95 -2.88
C MET A 14 28.33 2.92 -1.46
N THR A 15 29.09 3.47 -0.53
CA THR A 15 28.58 3.85 0.78
C THR A 15 27.92 5.21 0.66
N HIS A 16 26.66 5.31 1.06
CA HIS A 16 25.92 6.56 1.06
C HIS A 16 25.95 7.16 2.47
N PRO A 17 26.59 8.32 2.67
CA PRO A 17 26.70 8.92 4.00
C PRO A 17 25.36 9.46 4.49
N SER A 18 24.48 9.88 3.57
CA SER A 18 23.18 10.47 3.87
C SER A 18 22.15 10.17 2.77
N GLU A 19 20.89 10.43 3.11
CA GLU A 19 19.75 10.37 2.20
C GLU A 19 19.89 11.36 1.03
N ASP A 20 20.33 12.60 1.32
CA ASP A 20 20.55 13.64 0.32
C ASP A 20 21.64 13.27 -0.69
N SER A 21 22.74 12.68 -0.21
CA SER A 21 23.82 12.22 -1.07
C SER A 21 23.34 11.13 -2.04
N LEU A 22 22.48 10.24 -1.56
CA LEU A 22 21.87 9.21 -2.40
C LEU A 22 20.91 9.84 -3.42
N ALA A 23 20.07 10.79 -3.00
CA ALA A 23 19.13 11.46 -3.88
C ALA A 23 19.82 12.20 -5.03
N GLY A 24 20.91 12.93 -4.75
CA GLY A 24 21.73 13.58 -5.78
C GLY A 24 22.33 12.58 -6.76
N LEU A 25 22.82 11.43 -6.29
CA LEU A 25 23.35 10.39 -7.16
C LEU A 25 22.27 9.76 -8.05
N LEU A 26 21.07 9.52 -7.50
CA LEU A 26 19.93 8.98 -8.25
C LEU A 26 19.42 9.98 -9.30
N GLU A 27 19.43 11.27 -9.00
CA GLU A 27 19.16 12.34 -9.96
C GLU A 27 20.16 12.32 -11.12
N GLU A 28 21.46 12.34 -10.81
CA GLU A 28 22.52 12.25 -11.83
C GLU A 28 22.40 11.00 -12.69
N MET A 29 22.04 9.87 -12.10
CA MET A 29 21.85 8.61 -12.80
C MET A 29 20.71 8.69 -13.84
N LEU A 30 19.55 9.24 -13.45
CA LEU A 30 18.40 9.41 -14.35
C LEU A 30 18.67 10.47 -15.44
N MET A 31 19.40 11.54 -15.10
CA MET A 31 19.79 12.56 -16.09
C MET A 31 20.71 11.99 -17.17
N ARG A 32 21.63 11.08 -16.81
CA ARG A 32 22.58 10.46 -17.76
C ARG A 32 21.99 9.30 -18.55
N ASN A 33 20.94 8.63 -18.03
CA ASN A 33 20.38 7.42 -18.63
C ASN A 33 18.85 7.52 -18.73
N HIS A 34 18.35 8.07 -19.83
CA HIS A 34 16.91 8.28 -20.05
C HIS A 34 16.08 6.97 -20.12
N ASP A 35 16.72 5.82 -20.34
CA ASP A 35 16.06 4.50 -20.36
C ASP A 35 15.99 3.83 -18.98
N GLU A 36 16.67 4.38 -17.98
CA GLU A 36 16.67 3.83 -16.63
C GLU A 36 15.41 4.25 -15.87
N GLN A 37 14.97 3.38 -14.97
CA GLN A 37 13.81 3.64 -14.12
C GLN A 37 14.14 3.21 -12.70
N ILE A 38 14.06 4.15 -11.78
CA ILE A 38 14.12 3.85 -10.35
C ILE A 38 12.72 3.42 -9.90
N THR A 39 12.66 2.33 -9.13
CA THR A 39 11.46 1.86 -8.45
C THR A 39 11.68 1.93 -6.95
N ILE A 40 10.75 2.54 -6.22
CA ILE A 40 10.77 2.66 -4.77
C ILE A 40 9.56 1.93 -4.19
N LEU A 41 9.75 1.17 -3.12
CA LEU A 41 8.68 0.53 -2.37
C LEU A 41 8.73 0.96 -0.91
N PHE A 42 7.68 1.62 -0.42
CA PHE A 42 7.53 2.01 0.98
C PHE A 42 7.13 0.81 1.85
N LEU A 43 7.82 0.69 2.98
CA LEU A 43 7.72 -0.38 3.95
C LEU A 43 7.58 0.20 5.35
N VAL A 44 6.86 -0.52 6.20
CA VAL A 44 6.72 -0.21 7.63
C VAL A 44 7.22 -1.40 8.42
N CYS A 45 8.15 -1.15 9.34
CA CYS A 45 8.73 -2.14 10.23
C CYS A 45 8.87 -1.56 11.64
N LYS A 46 8.23 -2.18 12.64
CA LYS A 46 8.26 -1.69 14.03
C LYS A 46 9.67 -1.76 14.65
N ASN A 47 10.46 -2.74 14.22
CA ASN A 47 11.83 -2.96 14.66
C ASN A 47 12.78 -2.57 13.53
N SER A 48 14.09 -2.62 13.78
CA SER A 48 15.09 -2.47 12.73
C SER A 48 14.84 -3.48 11.60
N ILE A 49 14.56 -2.97 10.38
CA ILE A 49 14.30 -3.82 9.22
C ILE A 49 15.48 -4.77 8.93
N LYS A 50 16.71 -4.30 9.18
CA LYS A 50 17.94 -5.08 9.04
C LYS A 50 17.93 -6.28 9.99
N GLN A 51 17.68 -6.04 11.28
CA GLN A 51 17.60 -7.12 12.28
C GLN A 51 16.49 -8.12 11.95
N VAL A 52 15.32 -7.65 11.50
CA VAL A 52 14.20 -8.53 11.12
C VAL A 52 14.55 -9.42 9.93
N ILE A 53 15.29 -8.90 8.95
CA ILE A 53 15.76 -9.65 7.77
C ILE A 53 16.81 -10.68 8.18
N GLU A 54 17.79 -10.30 9.01
CA GLU A 54 18.87 -11.17 9.48
C GLU A 54 18.35 -12.29 10.40
N SER A 55 17.34 -12.02 11.22
CA SER A 55 16.82 -12.99 12.20
C SER A 55 15.84 -14.00 11.61
N ASN A 56 15.30 -13.79 10.41
CA ASN A 56 14.25 -14.63 9.84
C ASN A 56 14.55 -15.07 8.40
N SER A 57 14.29 -16.35 8.12
CA SER A 57 14.40 -16.88 6.76
C SER A 57 13.07 -16.69 6.00
N SER A 58 13.11 -15.99 4.86
CA SER A 58 11.91 -15.70 4.04
C SER A 58 11.68 -16.68 2.88
N GLY A 59 12.45 -17.78 2.81
CA GLY A 59 12.46 -18.68 1.64
C GLY A 59 13.17 -18.09 0.41
N PHE A 60 13.76 -16.90 0.55
CA PHE A 60 14.61 -16.22 -0.43
C PHE A 60 16.07 -16.24 0.05
N SER A 61 17.00 -16.25 -0.88
CA SER A 61 18.40 -15.92 -0.57
C SER A 61 18.50 -14.41 -0.40
N ASN A 62 19.10 -13.97 0.69
CA ASN A 62 19.43 -12.57 0.87
C ASN A 62 20.86 -12.45 1.43
N GLU A 63 21.56 -11.41 1.00
CA GLU A 63 22.91 -11.09 1.44
C GLU A 63 23.00 -9.57 1.62
N ILE A 64 23.22 -9.11 2.85
CA ILE A 64 23.52 -7.71 3.14
C ILE A 64 25.03 -7.57 3.05
N TRP A 65 25.52 -6.79 2.10
CA TRP A 65 26.96 -6.73 1.84
C TRP A 65 27.58 -5.36 2.17
N ARG A 66 26.76 -4.31 2.34
CA ARG A 66 27.20 -2.95 2.70
C ARG A 66 26.17 -2.24 3.55
N SER A 67 26.65 -1.47 4.50
CA SER A 67 25.87 -0.62 5.40
C SER A 67 26.66 0.66 5.63
N ASN A 68 25.98 1.80 5.76
CA ASN A 68 26.62 2.98 6.37
C ASN A 68 26.83 2.75 7.88
N ASP A 69 27.61 3.63 8.50
CA ASP A 69 28.01 3.52 9.91
C ASP A 69 26.80 3.53 10.86
N SER A 70 25.76 4.30 10.53
CA SER A 70 24.52 4.38 11.31
C SER A 70 23.59 3.18 11.11
N GLY A 71 23.81 2.36 10.08
CA GLY A 71 22.91 1.27 9.70
C GLY A 71 21.59 1.71 9.07
N THR A 72 21.41 3.02 8.82
CA THR A 72 20.18 3.59 8.25
C THR A 72 20.08 3.36 6.74
N ILE A 73 21.21 3.15 6.06
CA ILE A 73 21.28 2.84 4.63
C ILE A 73 22.11 1.58 4.43
N PHE A 74 21.55 0.57 3.76
CA PHE A 74 22.29 -0.65 3.44
C PHE A 74 21.88 -1.24 2.09
N SER A 75 22.84 -1.88 1.42
CA SER A 75 22.63 -2.58 0.15
C SER A 75 22.49 -4.07 0.39
N MET A 76 21.55 -4.69 -0.31
CA MET A 76 21.27 -6.11 -0.19
C MET A 76 20.99 -6.77 -1.54
N LYS A 77 21.35 -8.05 -1.63
CA LYS A 77 21.08 -8.90 -2.82
C LYS A 77 19.91 -9.76 -2.47
N ILE A 78 18.90 -9.79 -3.32
CA ILE A 78 17.73 -10.64 -3.11
C ILE A 78 17.62 -11.60 -4.27
N GLY A 79 17.44 -12.87 -3.95
CA GLY A 79 17.27 -13.93 -4.92
C GLY A 79 16.21 -14.92 -4.52
N ARG A 80 15.57 -15.52 -5.52
CA ARG A 80 14.71 -16.67 -5.32
C ARG A 80 15.43 -17.93 -5.78
N LYS A 81 15.57 -18.92 -4.89
CA LYS A 81 16.12 -20.22 -5.28
C LYS A 81 15.30 -20.78 -6.46
N PRO A 82 15.95 -21.34 -7.49
CA PRO A 82 15.26 -21.88 -8.65
C PRO A 82 14.28 -22.97 -8.18
N ARG A 83 13.06 -22.94 -8.72
CA ARG A 83 12.11 -24.05 -8.56
C ARG A 83 12.41 -25.09 -9.62
N ARG A 84 12.09 -26.35 -9.35
CA ARG A 84 12.34 -27.52 -10.24
C ARG A 84 11.92 -27.30 -11.70
N ASN A 85 10.95 -26.41 -11.98
CA ASN A 85 10.44 -26.08 -13.32
C ASN A 85 10.69 -24.63 -13.78
N SER A 86 11.56 -23.86 -13.09
CA SER A 86 11.93 -22.50 -13.48
C SER A 86 13.44 -22.31 -13.28
N PRO A 87 14.26 -22.60 -14.31
CA PRO A 87 15.71 -22.75 -14.18
C PRO A 87 16.47 -21.45 -13.90
N ALA A 88 15.88 -20.28 -14.14
CA ALA A 88 16.53 -19.02 -13.82
C ALA A 88 16.31 -18.64 -12.35
N SER A 89 17.37 -18.67 -11.54
CA SER A 89 17.45 -17.82 -10.36
C SER A 89 17.38 -16.38 -10.85
N ALA A 90 16.40 -15.62 -10.37
CA ALA A 90 16.41 -14.18 -10.53
C ALA A 90 17.01 -13.61 -9.24
N LEU A 91 18.12 -12.88 -9.41
CA LEU A 91 18.85 -12.13 -8.40
C LEU A 91 18.73 -10.66 -8.78
N GLY A 92 18.68 -9.78 -7.79
CA GLY A 92 18.70 -8.35 -8.03
C GLY A 92 19.14 -7.56 -6.81
N ASN A 93 19.58 -6.34 -7.06
CA ASN A 93 20.12 -5.44 -6.06
C ASN A 93 19.04 -4.48 -5.55
N VAL A 94 19.08 -4.23 -4.24
CA VAL A 94 18.13 -3.35 -3.56
C VAL A 94 18.89 -2.54 -2.52
N LEU A 95 18.64 -1.25 -2.50
CA LEU A 95 19.07 -0.36 -1.43
C LEU A 95 17.90 -0.17 -0.47
N ILE A 96 18.14 -0.35 0.83
CA ILE A 96 17.17 -0.08 1.88
C ILE A 96 17.61 1.18 2.61
N VAL A 97 16.68 2.10 2.77
CA VAL A 97 16.91 3.36 3.47
C VAL A 97 15.83 3.54 4.53
N GLN A 98 16.25 3.89 5.73
CA GLN A 98 15.39 4.33 6.81
C GLN A 98 15.05 5.82 6.60
N SER A 99 13.79 6.17 6.70
CA SER A 99 13.34 7.56 6.61
C SER A 99 13.65 8.35 7.89
N SER A 100 13.21 9.60 7.93
CA SER A 100 13.20 10.43 9.15
C SER A 100 12.45 9.81 10.34
N HIS A 101 11.52 8.89 10.08
CA HIS A 101 10.83 8.11 11.12
C HIS A 101 11.38 6.69 11.19
N GLU A 102 11.69 6.25 12.41
CA GLU A 102 12.42 5.00 12.63
C GLU A 102 11.71 3.76 12.09
N GLN A 103 10.38 3.78 12.03
CA GLN A 103 9.58 2.63 11.62
C GLN A 103 9.30 2.57 10.11
N ILE A 104 9.73 3.59 9.36
CA ILE A 104 9.42 3.72 7.94
C ILE A 104 10.71 3.57 7.13
N TYR A 105 10.64 2.69 6.14
CA TYR A 105 11.74 2.37 5.26
C TYR A 105 11.26 2.44 3.81
N TYR A 106 12.19 2.63 2.88
CA TYR A 106 11.89 2.46 1.47
C TYR A 106 13.00 1.68 0.77
N ALA A 107 12.56 0.74 -0.07
CA ALA A 107 13.41 -0.12 -0.85
C ALA A 107 13.55 0.44 -2.27
N ILE A 108 14.76 0.82 -2.66
CA ILE A 108 15.08 1.41 -3.96
C ILE A 108 15.76 0.36 -4.84
N THR A 109 15.30 0.25 -6.07
CA THR A 109 15.91 -0.63 -7.08
C THR A 109 15.67 -0.09 -8.49
N ASN A 110 16.62 -0.28 -9.39
CA ASN A 110 16.47 -0.07 -10.84
C ASN A 110 16.21 -1.40 -11.58
N GLU A 111 15.98 -2.49 -10.84
CA GLU A 111 15.71 -3.80 -11.40
C GLU A 111 14.38 -3.84 -12.17
N SER A 112 14.27 -4.84 -13.06
CA SER A 112 13.09 -4.99 -13.90
C SER A 112 11.77 -5.12 -13.12
N ARG A 113 10.65 -4.73 -13.74
CA ARG A 113 9.30 -4.97 -13.21
C ARG A 113 9.07 -6.42 -12.78
N LYS A 114 9.64 -7.39 -13.52
CA LYS A 114 9.53 -8.81 -13.20
C LYS A 114 10.22 -9.12 -11.85
N PHE A 115 11.39 -8.56 -11.59
CA PHE A 115 12.07 -8.69 -10.30
C PHE A 115 11.21 -8.11 -9.17
N VAL A 116 10.69 -6.89 -9.34
CA VAL A 116 9.88 -6.22 -8.30
C VAL A 116 8.64 -7.04 -7.92
N GLU A 117 7.89 -7.55 -8.92
CA GLU A 117 6.64 -8.28 -8.66
C GLU A 117 6.86 -9.74 -8.22
N SER A 118 7.92 -10.40 -8.69
CA SER A 118 8.14 -11.84 -8.44
C SER A 118 9.13 -12.15 -7.32
N ILE A 119 9.94 -11.16 -6.92
CA ILE A 119 10.98 -11.28 -5.88
C ILE A 119 10.79 -10.22 -4.80
N LEU A 120 10.96 -8.93 -5.10
CA LEU A 120 11.03 -7.88 -4.08
C LEU A 120 9.80 -7.83 -3.19
N ARG A 121 8.61 -7.75 -3.79
CA ARG A 121 7.34 -7.72 -3.06
C ARG A 121 7.07 -9.03 -2.30
N PRO A 122 7.18 -10.22 -2.92
CA PRO A 122 7.09 -11.48 -2.19
C PRO A 122 8.10 -11.64 -1.05
N PHE A 123 9.33 -11.13 -1.20
CA PHE A 123 10.37 -11.16 -0.19
C PHE A 123 9.91 -10.45 1.08
N PHE A 124 9.56 -9.17 1.00
CA PHE A 124 9.08 -8.42 2.17
C PHE A 124 7.77 -8.96 2.73
N LYS A 125 6.88 -9.45 1.86
CA LYS A 125 5.65 -10.12 2.30
C LYS A 125 5.92 -11.37 3.16
N GLY A 126 7.06 -12.03 2.95
CA GLY A 126 7.48 -13.19 3.76
C GLY A 126 7.80 -12.84 5.22
N TYR A 127 7.99 -11.56 5.54
CA TYR A 127 8.28 -11.07 6.89
C TYR A 127 7.05 -10.48 7.59
N TYR A 128 5.85 -10.65 7.05
CA TYR A 128 4.62 -10.25 7.74
C TYR A 128 4.47 -11.02 9.08
N PRO A 129 4.05 -10.38 10.18
CA PRO A 129 3.60 -8.98 10.30
C PRO A 129 4.72 -7.97 10.57
N SER A 130 5.96 -8.43 10.79
CA SER A 130 7.08 -7.57 11.18
C SER A 130 7.42 -6.51 10.14
N ILE A 131 7.28 -6.85 8.85
CA ILE A 131 7.36 -5.89 7.73
C ILE A 131 6.02 -5.89 7.00
N SER A 132 5.49 -4.70 6.76
CA SER A 132 4.30 -4.50 5.94
C SER A 132 4.53 -3.44 4.87
N GLY A 133 3.79 -3.50 3.76
CA GLY A 133 3.84 -2.47 2.73
C GLY A 133 2.94 -1.29 3.10
N ALA A 134 3.31 -0.11 2.66
CA ALA A 134 2.46 1.08 2.81
C ALA A 134 1.18 0.97 1.96
N PHE A 135 0.17 1.73 2.37
CA PHE A 135 -1.09 1.86 1.64
C PHE A 135 -1.61 3.29 1.66
N LEU A 136 -2.05 3.76 0.48
CA LEU A 136 -2.54 5.12 0.25
C LEU A 136 -3.98 5.08 -0.28
N SER A 137 -4.91 5.82 0.33
CA SER A 137 -6.29 5.98 -0.19
C SER A 137 -6.31 6.77 -1.50
N SER A 138 -7.46 6.88 -2.16
CA SER A 138 -7.58 7.78 -3.33
C SER A 138 -7.29 9.22 -2.92
N ASP A 139 -7.89 9.70 -1.84
CA ASP A 139 -7.70 11.08 -1.35
C ASP A 139 -6.22 11.36 -1.07
N GLU A 140 -5.51 10.45 -0.41
CA GLU A 140 -4.08 10.64 -0.13
C GLU A 140 -3.22 10.64 -1.39
N LEU A 141 -3.61 9.89 -2.43
CA LEU A 141 -2.92 9.95 -3.72
C LEU A 141 -3.17 11.29 -4.42
N GLU A 142 -4.36 11.86 -4.29
CA GLU A 142 -4.70 13.19 -4.79
C GLU A 142 -3.91 14.27 -4.05
N ASP A 143 -3.92 14.21 -2.71
CA ASP A 143 -3.18 15.13 -1.84
C ASP A 143 -1.68 15.13 -2.15
N ILE A 144 -1.07 13.97 -2.42
CA ILE A 144 0.34 13.88 -2.82
C ILE A 144 0.61 14.67 -4.11
N LEU A 145 -0.28 14.58 -5.11
CA LEU A 145 -0.13 15.32 -6.37
C LEU A 145 -0.39 16.82 -6.16
N GLU A 146 -1.33 17.18 -5.30
CA GLU A 146 -1.60 18.57 -4.93
C GLU A 146 -0.42 19.23 -4.23
N GLN A 147 0.21 18.51 -3.29
CA GLN A 147 1.43 19.00 -2.64
C GLN A 147 2.58 19.15 -3.64
N LEU A 148 2.72 18.21 -4.58
CA LEU A 148 3.70 18.32 -5.64
C LEU A 148 3.45 19.58 -6.48
N GLU A 149 2.23 19.78 -6.98
CA GLU A 149 1.83 20.95 -7.78
C GLU A 149 2.11 22.27 -7.03
N THR A 150 1.68 22.32 -5.76
CA THR A 150 1.78 23.52 -4.91
C THR A 150 3.21 23.88 -4.56
N VAL A 151 4.01 22.91 -4.08
CA VAL A 151 5.38 23.18 -3.61
C VAL A 151 6.33 23.50 -4.76
N THR A 152 6.09 22.90 -5.93
CA THR A 152 6.97 23.09 -7.10
C THR A 152 6.50 24.23 -8.02
N GLU A 153 5.36 24.87 -7.73
CA GLU A 153 4.71 25.87 -8.60
C GLU A 153 4.65 25.40 -10.06
N SER A 154 4.35 24.12 -10.26
CA SER A 154 4.43 23.42 -11.55
C SER A 154 3.15 22.65 -11.81
N GLU A 155 2.85 22.38 -13.07
CA GLU A 155 1.62 21.70 -13.46
C GLU A 155 1.78 20.17 -13.41
N VAL A 156 0.81 19.48 -12.81
CA VAL A 156 0.76 18.01 -12.78
C VAL A 156 -0.25 17.50 -13.81
N LEU A 157 0.27 16.91 -14.88
CA LEU A 157 -0.54 16.30 -15.94
C LEU A 157 -0.55 14.78 -15.77
N LEU A 158 -1.73 14.17 -15.87
CA LEU A 158 -1.81 12.72 -15.90
C LEU A 158 -1.41 12.18 -17.28
N ASP A 159 -0.62 11.11 -17.30
CA ASP A 159 -0.46 10.29 -18.50
C ASP A 159 -1.49 9.15 -18.44
N ARG A 160 -1.54 8.47 -17.28
CA ARG A 160 -2.41 7.32 -17.08
C ARG A 160 -2.91 7.21 -15.66
N MET A 161 -4.22 7.05 -15.49
CA MET A 161 -4.83 6.67 -14.22
C MET A 161 -5.56 5.34 -14.33
N THR A 162 -5.29 4.42 -13.40
CA THR A 162 -6.05 3.19 -13.26
C THR A 162 -6.93 3.30 -12.02
N ALA A 163 -8.25 3.35 -12.24
CA ALA A 163 -9.24 3.31 -11.17
C ALA A 163 -10.12 2.07 -11.33
N TYR A 164 -10.64 1.57 -10.22
CA TYR A 164 -11.54 0.43 -10.24
C TYR A 164 -12.92 0.81 -9.79
N ARG A 165 -13.94 0.21 -10.40
CA ARG A 165 -15.32 0.21 -9.93
C ARG A 165 -15.66 -1.14 -9.33
N ARG A 166 -16.48 -1.13 -8.27
CA ARG A 166 -17.03 -2.33 -7.65
C ARG A 166 -18.25 -2.73 -8.47
N ILE A 167 -18.18 -3.86 -9.19
CA ILE A 167 -19.37 -4.45 -9.79
C ILE A 167 -19.72 -5.74 -9.06
N SER A 168 -20.93 -5.76 -8.51
CA SER A 168 -21.58 -7.00 -8.11
C SER A 168 -22.62 -7.38 -9.15
N TYR A 169 -22.41 -8.49 -9.87
CA TYR A 169 -23.46 -9.10 -10.66
C TYR A 169 -23.67 -10.56 -10.22
N GLN A 170 -24.92 -11.00 -10.24
CA GLN A 170 -25.25 -12.41 -10.02
C GLN A 170 -24.97 -13.16 -11.33
N ARG A 171 -24.04 -14.11 -11.31
CA ARG A 171 -23.84 -15.02 -12.44
C ARG A 171 -24.54 -16.32 -12.11
N LEU A 172 -25.50 -16.73 -12.95
CA LEU A 172 -26.13 -18.04 -12.85
C LEU A 172 -25.12 -19.09 -13.29
N PHE A 173 -24.69 -19.96 -12.38
CA PHE A 173 -23.90 -21.14 -12.69
C PHE A 173 -24.82 -22.36 -12.72
N LEU A 174 -24.63 -23.24 -13.69
CA LEU A 174 -25.21 -24.58 -13.62
C LEU A 174 -24.42 -25.39 -12.58
N ASP A 175 -25.10 -25.78 -11.50
CA ASP A 175 -24.58 -26.75 -10.56
C ASP A 175 -24.71 -28.14 -11.19
N LYS A 176 -23.60 -28.68 -11.70
CA LYS A 176 -23.55 -29.94 -12.44
C LYS A 176 -24.07 -31.14 -11.62
N ALA A 177 -24.00 -31.06 -10.29
CA ALA A 177 -24.47 -32.14 -9.41
C ALA A 177 -26.00 -32.14 -9.22
N SER A 178 -26.64 -30.97 -9.29
CA SER A 178 -28.09 -30.84 -9.07
C SER A 178 -28.89 -30.49 -10.33
N ASN A 179 -28.21 -30.29 -11.46
CA ASN A 179 -28.80 -29.77 -12.72
C ASN A 179 -29.61 -28.47 -12.54
N LYS A 180 -29.43 -27.76 -11.42
CA LYS A 180 -30.10 -26.49 -11.12
C LYS A 180 -29.14 -25.32 -11.38
N LYS A 181 -29.67 -24.23 -11.94
CA LYS A 181 -28.96 -22.97 -12.01
C LYS A 181 -28.88 -22.38 -10.59
N LYS A 182 -27.69 -22.38 -9.98
CA LYS A 182 -27.41 -21.62 -8.76
C LYS A 182 -26.86 -20.26 -9.13
N ALA A 183 -27.53 -19.19 -8.70
CA ALA A 183 -26.95 -17.86 -8.75
C ALA A 183 -25.75 -17.82 -7.79
N ARG A 184 -24.54 -17.67 -8.34
CA ARG A 184 -23.36 -17.34 -7.54
C ARG A 184 -23.02 -15.90 -7.84
N LYS A 185 -23.03 -15.06 -6.81
CA LYS A 185 -22.57 -13.68 -6.91
C LYS A 185 -21.08 -13.72 -7.26
N VAL A 186 -20.70 -13.15 -8.40
CA VAL A 186 -19.30 -13.00 -8.78
C VAL A 186 -18.99 -11.52 -8.70
N GLU A 187 -18.09 -11.17 -7.80
CA GLU A 187 -17.57 -9.81 -7.72
C GLU A 187 -16.38 -9.70 -8.65
N ARG A 188 -16.46 -8.78 -9.61
CA ARG A 188 -15.32 -8.41 -10.46
C ARG A 188 -14.98 -6.95 -10.21
N LYS A 189 -13.68 -6.66 -10.24
CA LYS A 189 -13.19 -5.30 -10.36
C LYS A 189 -13.27 -4.93 -11.85
N GLU A 190 -14.06 -3.93 -12.19
CA GLU A 190 -13.97 -3.31 -13.52
C GLU A 190 -12.90 -2.23 -13.43
N SER A 191 -11.90 -2.29 -14.31
CA SER A 191 -10.87 -1.26 -14.41
C SER A 191 -11.27 -0.24 -15.45
N ALA A 192 -11.35 1.04 -15.06
CA ALA A 192 -11.29 2.15 -15.99
C ALA A 192 -9.83 2.61 -16.07
N VAL A 193 -9.31 2.71 -17.31
CA VAL A 193 -8.02 3.32 -17.57
C VAL A 193 -8.28 4.63 -18.28
N PHE A 194 -7.92 5.73 -17.62
CA PHE A 194 -7.99 7.05 -18.21
C PHE A 194 -6.64 7.36 -18.83
N TYR A 195 -6.65 7.66 -20.12
CA TYR A 195 -5.52 8.18 -20.88
C TYR A 195 -5.92 9.59 -21.27
N ALA A 196 -5.31 10.59 -20.66
CA ALA A 196 -5.55 11.97 -21.01
C ALA A 196 -4.47 12.81 -20.35
N GLU A 197 -3.72 13.58 -21.15
CA GLU A 197 -2.90 14.72 -20.74
C GLU A 197 -3.83 15.80 -20.14
N ARG A 198 -4.47 15.48 -19.02
CA ARG A 198 -5.45 16.32 -18.33
C ARG A 198 -5.01 16.58 -16.90
N PRO A 199 -5.48 17.69 -16.29
CA PRO A 199 -5.26 17.95 -14.87
C PRO A 199 -5.76 16.79 -14.01
N TYR A 200 -4.99 16.41 -13.00
CA TYR A 200 -5.32 15.26 -12.17
C TYR A 200 -6.64 15.45 -11.40
N LYS A 201 -6.93 16.68 -10.94
CA LYS A 201 -8.16 17.03 -10.19
C LYS A 201 -9.43 16.60 -10.93
N GLU A 202 -9.51 16.82 -12.24
CA GLU A 202 -10.66 16.40 -13.06
C GLU A 202 -10.79 14.87 -13.10
N ALA A 203 -9.66 14.15 -13.16
CA ALA A 203 -9.66 12.71 -13.20
C ALA A 203 -10.13 12.10 -11.87
N PHE A 204 -9.69 12.66 -10.75
CA PHE A 204 -10.14 12.27 -9.42
C PHE A 204 -11.62 12.59 -9.21
N ALA A 205 -12.07 13.79 -9.60
CA ALA A 205 -13.49 14.15 -9.55
C ALA A 205 -14.37 13.16 -10.34
N ASP A 206 -13.94 12.75 -11.55
CA ASP A 206 -14.64 11.72 -12.32
C ASP A 206 -14.61 10.34 -11.64
N ALA A 207 -13.48 9.96 -11.04
CA ALA A 207 -13.39 8.70 -10.29
C ALA A 207 -14.38 8.69 -9.10
N ILE A 208 -14.43 9.77 -8.33
CA ILE A 208 -15.35 9.94 -7.19
C ILE A 208 -16.80 9.90 -7.66
N ALA A 209 -17.16 10.67 -8.69
CA ALA A 209 -18.51 10.73 -9.25
C ALA A 209 -19.03 9.36 -9.74
N ASN A 210 -18.12 8.47 -10.15
CA ASN A 210 -18.43 7.13 -10.64
C ASN A 210 -18.25 6.00 -9.59
N ASP A 211 -18.11 6.32 -8.30
CA ASP A 211 -17.82 5.38 -7.20
C ASP A 211 -16.61 4.47 -7.52
N ARG A 212 -15.54 5.10 -8.00
CA ARG A 212 -14.26 4.44 -8.31
C ARG A 212 -13.19 4.85 -7.32
N TRP A 213 -12.28 3.93 -7.04
CA TRP A 213 -11.11 4.19 -6.20
C TRP A 213 -9.83 4.07 -7.06
N VAL A 214 -8.90 5.03 -6.91
CA VAL A 214 -7.71 5.19 -7.75
C VAL A 214 -6.55 4.31 -7.28
N ASP A 215 -6.13 3.33 -8.08
CA ASP A 215 -5.07 2.38 -7.68
C ASP A 215 -3.66 2.83 -8.07
N LYS A 216 -3.54 3.44 -9.26
CA LYS A 216 -2.23 3.75 -9.86
C LYS A 216 -2.35 4.97 -10.73
N ILE A 217 -1.29 5.76 -10.70
CA ILE A 217 -1.19 7.02 -11.43
C ILE A 217 0.20 7.06 -12.07
N GLN A 218 0.23 7.39 -13.35
CA GLN A 218 1.42 7.80 -14.08
C GLN A 218 1.18 9.24 -14.51
N PHE A 219 2.15 10.11 -14.28
CA PHE A 219 1.98 11.55 -14.40
C PHE A 219 3.29 12.22 -14.83
N HIS A 220 3.16 13.43 -15.36
CA HIS A 220 4.23 14.34 -15.71
C HIS A 220 4.14 15.58 -14.84
N LEU A 221 5.28 16.08 -14.38
CA LEU A 221 5.41 17.41 -13.78
C LEU A 221 6.00 18.35 -14.83
N ILE A 222 5.28 19.40 -15.19
CA ILE A 222 5.72 20.41 -16.15
C ILE A 222 6.06 21.69 -15.39
N SER A 223 7.34 22.05 -15.37
CA SER A 223 7.83 23.27 -14.73
C SER A 223 8.35 24.23 -15.78
N LYS A 224 7.81 25.46 -15.83
CA LYS A 224 8.20 26.50 -16.81
C LYS A 224 8.14 26.00 -18.27
N GLY A 225 7.20 25.13 -18.59
CA GLY A 225 7.03 24.54 -19.92
C GLY A 225 7.95 23.35 -20.23
N GLU A 226 8.80 22.93 -19.30
CA GLU A 226 9.70 21.78 -19.47
C GLU A 226 9.27 20.58 -18.60
N LEU A 227 9.49 19.38 -19.11
CA LEU A 227 9.27 18.15 -18.34
C LEU A 227 10.31 18.02 -17.23
N ALA A 228 9.88 18.29 -15.99
CA ALA A 228 10.70 18.20 -14.79
C ALA A 228 10.72 16.77 -14.22
N LEU A 229 9.59 16.06 -14.26
CA LEU A 229 9.48 14.70 -13.71
C LEU A 229 8.54 13.82 -14.56
N GLU A 230 8.93 12.57 -14.82
CA GLU A 230 8.04 11.48 -15.24
C GLU A 230 7.92 10.48 -14.09
N GLY A 231 6.72 10.46 -13.47
CA GLY A 231 6.47 9.77 -12.23
C GLY A 231 5.37 8.70 -12.31
N TYR A 232 5.44 7.75 -11.40
CA TYR A 232 4.37 6.78 -11.12
C TYR A 232 4.18 6.68 -9.61
N ILE A 233 2.93 6.66 -9.16
CA ILE A 233 2.53 6.38 -7.77
C ILE A 233 1.47 5.29 -7.79
N SER A 234 1.45 4.45 -6.76
CA SER A 234 0.33 3.54 -6.55
C SER A 234 -0.10 3.49 -5.11
N ARG A 235 -1.36 3.10 -4.92
CA ARG A 235 -1.98 2.81 -3.62
C ARG A 235 -1.16 1.88 -2.74
N LYS A 236 -0.28 1.04 -3.30
CA LYS A 236 0.53 0.07 -2.54
C LYS A 236 1.91 0.60 -2.17
N GLY A 237 2.07 1.92 -2.10
CA GLY A 237 3.35 2.57 -1.77
C GLY A 237 4.47 2.28 -2.77
N LEU A 238 4.15 1.93 -4.02
CA LEU A 238 5.16 1.75 -5.07
C LEU A 238 5.25 3.03 -5.89
N LEU A 239 6.43 3.64 -5.92
CA LEU A 239 6.77 4.77 -6.78
C LEU A 239 7.70 4.34 -7.90
N LYS A 240 7.69 5.07 -9.02
CA LYS A 240 8.73 4.97 -10.03
C LYS A 240 9.07 6.34 -10.60
N ALA A 241 10.35 6.53 -10.90
CA ALA A 241 10.89 7.72 -11.55
C ALA A 241 11.68 7.30 -12.78
N ARG A 242 11.44 7.93 -13.93
CA ARG A 242 12.24 7.76 -15.16
C ARG A 242 13.06 9.00 -15.50
N ARG A 243 12.50 10.16 -15.21
CA ARG A 243 13.14 11.47 -15.37
C ARG A 243 12.81 12.31 -14.16
N GLY A 244 13.79 13.01 -13.59
CA GLY A 244 13.63 13.81 -12.37
C GLY A 244 13.38 12.93 -11.14
N PHE A 245 14.37 12.81 -10.27
CA PHE A 245 14.27 12.16 -8.96
C PHE A 245 14.04 13.16 -7.84
N LEU A 246 14.63 14.35 -7.91
CA LEU A 246 14.59 15.35 -6.85
C LEU A 246 13.17 15.77 -6.45
N PRO A 247 12.19 15.96 -7.36
CA PRO A 247 10.82 16.29 -6.93
C PRO A 247 10.15 15.14 -6.14
N PHE A 248 10.47 13.87 -6.45
CA PHE A 248 10.03 12.76 -5.61
C PHE A 248 10.64 12.85 -4.22
N TYR A 249 11.95 13.04 -4.16
CA TYR A 249 12.70 13.03 -2.92
C TYR A 249 12.34 14.20 -2.00
N THR A 250 12.24 15.40 -2.55
CA THR A 250 12.07 16.63 -1.75
C THR A 250 10.62 16.91 -1.37
N VAL A 251 9.65 16.43 -2.15
CA VAL A 251 8.22 16.73 -1.92
C VAL A 251 7.43 15.46 -1.60
N ILE A 252 7.46 14.46 -2.48
CA ILE A 252 6.59 13.28 -2.37
C ILE A 252 7.00 12.38 -1.19
N PHE A 253 8.30 12.16 -0.98
CA PHE A 253 8.80 11.27 0.06
C PHE A 253 8.41 11.75 1.46
N PRO A 254 8.74 13.00 1.89
CA PRO A 254 8.33 13.50 3.20
C PRO A 254 6.83 13.39 3.40
N TYR A 255 6.03 13.71 2.39
CA TYR A 255 4.58 13.67 2.51
C TYR A 255 4.02 12.25 2.67
N ILE A 256 4.50 11.28 1.87
CA ILE A 256 4.15 9.87 2.03
C ILE A 256 4.59 9.33 3.38
N VAL A 257 5.80 9.67 3.83
CA VAL A 257 6.33 9.27 5.13
C VAL A 257 5.43 9.77 6.25
N GLU A 258 4.99 11.03 6.22
CA GLU A 258 4.06 11.58 7.20
C GLU A 258 2.69 10.88 7.20
N ILE A 259 2.12 10.59 6.02
CA ILE A 259 0.86 9.82 5.92
C ILE A 259 1.02 8.44 6.56
N ILE A 260 2.12 7.74 6.23
CA ILE A 260 2.40 6.41 6.77
C ILE A 260 2.60 6.48 8.28
N GLN A 261 3.33 7.48 8.78
CA GLN A 261 3.58 7.63 10.21
C GLN A 261 2.29 7.90 10.97
N LYS A 262 1.44 8.80 10.48
CA LYS A 262 0.12 9.08 11.07
C LYS A 262 -0.70 7.80 11.18
N LYS A 263 -0.74 6.98 10.12
CA LYS A 263 -1.42 5.68 10.16
C LYS A 263 -0.77 4.69 11.11
N PHE A 264 0.55 4.60 11.13
CA PHE A 264 1.28 3.71 12.02
C PHE A 264 0.99 4.05 13.49
N ASN A 265 1.08 5.33 13.85
CA ASN A 265 0.72 5.83 15.17
C ASN A 265 -0.74 5.54 15.49
N LEU A 266 -1.64 5.82 14.53
CA LEU A 266 -3.06 5.53 14.68
C LEU A 266 -3.31 4.04 14.90
N TYR A 267 -2.56 3.11 14.32
CA TYR A 267 -2.79 1.67 14.48
C TYR A 267 -2.07 1.06 15.70
N SER A 268 -1.11 1.78 16.27
CA SER A 268 -0.24 1.28 17.34
C SER A 268 -0.96 1.09 18.68
N ASN A 269 -0.49 0.11 19.45
CA ASN A 269 -0.89 -0.10 20.86
C ASN A 269 -2.40 -0.25 21.10
N ARG A 270 -3.11 -0.88 20.16
CA ARG A 270 -4.56 -1.11 20.25
C ARG A 270 -4.96 -2.47 20.80
N ALA A 271 -4.03 -3.43 20.84
CA ALA A 271 -4.27 -4.73 21.43
C ALA A 271 -4.68 -4.59 22.90
N ARG A 272 -5.63 -5.41 23.35
CA ARG A 272 -6.00 -5.51 24.76
C ARG A 272 -4.92 -6.28 25.50
N VAL A 273 -4.31 -5.62 26.47
CA VAL A 273 -3.31 -6.22 27.36
C VAL A 273 -3.79 -6.10 28.79
N PRO A 274 -3.31 -6.93 29.74
CA PRO A 274 -3.74 -6.85 31.14
C PRO A 274 -3.60 -5.44 31.75
N SER A 275 -2.56 -4.69 31.36
CA SER A 275 -2.34 -3.30 31.78
C SER A 275 -3.29 -2.28 31.13
N LYS A 276 -3.93 -2.64 30.01
CA LYS A 276 -4.89 -1.81 29.25
C LYS A 276 -6.06 -2.70 28.79
N PRO A 277 -6.96 -3.08 29.72
CA PRO A 277 -8.01 -4.06 29.43
C PRO A 277 -9.13 -3.48 28.55
N LYS A 278 -9.28 -2.14 28.55
CA LYS A 278 -10.28 -1.46 27.71
C LYS A 278 -9.84 -1.50 26.24
N PRO A 279 -10.74 -1.87 25.30
CA PRO A 279 -10.43 -1.79 23.88
C PRO A 279 -10.09 -0.35 23.49
N SER A 280 -9.28 -0.19 22.43
CA SER A 280 -9.05 1.10 21.75
C SER A 280 -9.58 1.00 20.32
N PRO A 281 -10.90 1.15 20.11
CA PRO A 281 -11.50 0.95 18.81
C PRO A 281 -11.09 2.02 17.81
N LEU A 282 -11.18 1.67 16.53
CA LEU A 282 -11.09 2.57 15.40
C LEU A 282 -12.47 2.73 14.77
N VAL A 283 -12.74 3.89 14.18
CA VAL A 283 -13.94 4.12 13.38
C VAL A 283 -13.53 4.42 11.96
N VAL A 284 -14.15 3.73 11.01
CA VAL A 284 -14.18 4.17 9.61
C VAL A 284 -15.49 4.93 9.42
N GLU A 285 -15.39 6.22 9.16
CA GLU A 285 -16.52 7.10 8.85
C GLU A 285 -16.63 7.26 7.32
N PHE A 286 -17.84 7.01 6.81
CA PHE A 286 -18.17 7.15 5.39
C PHE A 286 -18.94 8.45 5.17
N ASP A 287 -18.80 9.05 3.98
CA ASP A 287 -19.42 10.34 3.65
C ASP A 287 -20.95 10.30 3.53
N TYR A 288 -21.55 9.11 3.57
CA TYR A 288 -22.99 8.89 3.46
C TYR A 288 -23.40 7.59 4.16
N ASP A 289 -24.71 7.41 4.33
CA ASP A 289 -25.33 6.30 5.07
C ASP A 289 -25.29 4.96 4.31
N ILE A 290 -24.08 4.44 4.04
CA ILE A 290 -23.84 3.22 3.27
C ILE A 290 -24.50 1.97 3.88
N PHE A 291 -24.71 1.92 5.20
CA PHE A 291 -25.34 0.81 5.91
C PHE A 291 -26.83 1.04 6.22
N LYS A 292 -27.45 2.06 5.61
CA LYS A 292 -28.90 2.28 5.74
C LYS A 292 -29.72 1.11 5.19
N GLU A 293 -29.22 0.47 4.13
CA GLU A 293 -29.90 -0.65 3.49
C GLU A 293 -29.30 -2.00 3.95
N VAL A 294 -30.17 -2.93 4.35
CA VAL A 294 -29.79 -4.29 4.79
C VAL A 294 -28.96 -5.05 3.74
N ILE A 295 -29.16 -4.76 2.45
CA ILE A 295 -28.37 -5.36 1.37
C ILE A 295 -26.87 -5.01 1.48
N GLN A 296 -26.54 -3.83 1.98
CA GLN A 296 -25.15 -3.39 2.17
C GLN A 296 -24.51 -4.09 3.36
N ASN A 297 -25.27 -4.40 4.42
CA ASN A 297 -24.81 -5.25 5.52
C ASN A 297 -24.38 -6.64 5.02
N HIS A 298 -25.25 -7.29 4.23
CA HIS A 298 -24.93 -8.60 3.64
C HIS A 298 -23.75 -8.52 2.68
N ARG A 299 -23.68 -7.47 1.85
CA ARG A 299 -22.53 -7.24 0.97
C ARG A 299 -21.24 -7.11 1.77
N PHE A 300 -21.22 -6.30 2.82
CA PHE A 300 -20.05 -6.13 3.69
C PHE A 300 -19.60 -7.47 4.29
N ILE A 301 -20.52 -8.26 4.85
CA ILE A 301 -20.22 -9.59 5.39
C ILE A 301 -19.58 -10.51 4.34
N GLU A 302 -20.16 -10.58 3.13
CA GLU A 302 -19.63 -11.40 2.05
C GLU A 302 -18.25 -10.94 1.56
N LEU A 303 -18.00 -9.62 1.55
CA LEU A 303 -16.68 -9.08 1.22
C LEU A 303 -15.65 -9.45 2.28
N MET A 304 -16.02 -9.38 3.56
CA MET A 304 -15.13 -9.77 4.65
C MET A 304 -14.75 -11.26 4.52
N LYS A 305 -15.70 -12.15 4.18
CA LYS A 305 -15.42 -13.59 3.94
C LYS A 305 -14.36 -13.86 2.85
N GLN A 306 -14.10 -12.90 1.97
CA GLN A 306 -13.08 -13.02 0.92
C GLN A 306 -11.68 -12.58 1.36
N MET A 307 -11.52 -12.04 2.57
CA MET A 307 -10.21 -11.70 3.10
C MET A 307 -9.37 -12.98 3.21
N LYS A 308 -8.17 -12.94 2.62
CA LYS A 308 -7.29 -14.12 2.57
C LYS A 308 -6.64 -14.36 3.92
N PHE A 309 -6.40 -15.64 4.24
CA PHE A 309 -5.75 -16.04 5.50
C PHE A 309 -6.47 -15.47 6.71
N SER A 310 -7.79 -15.53 6.71
CA SER A 310 -8.61 -15.11 7.84
C SER A 310 -9.85 -15.98 7.95
N SER A 311 -10.43 -16.01 9.13
CA SER A 311 -11.75 -16.57 9.38
C SER A 311 -12.67 -15.54 10.01
N ILE A 312 -13.96 -15.71 9.76
CA ILE A 312 -15.00 -14.79 10.20
C ILE A 312 -16.14 -15.57 10.84
N SER A 313 -16.56 -15.09 11.99
CA SER A 313 -17.76 -15.54 12.70
C SER A 313 -18.77 -14.40 12.69
N VAL A 314 -19.96 -14.64 12.13
CA VAL A 314 -21.04 -13.64 12.09
C VAL A 314 -21.98 -13.91 13.24
N TYR A 315 -22.07 -12.97 14.19
CA TYR A 315 -23.04 -13.05 15.29
C TYR A 315 -24.39 -12.46 14.88
N HIS A 316 -24.36 -11.39 14.09
CA HIS A 316 -25.55 -10.66 13.70
C HIS A 316 -25.39 -9.96 12.35
N SER A 317 -26.49 -9.81 11.61
CA SER A 317 -26.48 -9.22 10.25
C SER A 317 -27.59 -8.20 9.95
N ASN A 318 -28.60 -8.05 10.82
CA ASN A 318 -29.73 -7.14 10.60
C ASN A 318 -30.52 -6.89 11.91
N PRO A 319 -30.75 -5.64 12.39
CA PRO A 319 -30.51 -4.36 11.70
C PRO A 319 -29.07 -3.86 11.72
N TYR A 320 -28.22 -4.35 12.62
CA TYR A 320 -26.79 -4.03 12.69
C TYR A 320 -25.93 -5.23 12.31
N VAL A 321 -24.68 -4.96 11.92
CA VAL A 321 -23.67 -6.00 11.69
C VAL A 321 -22.82 -6.18 12.94
N HIS A 322 -22.64 -7.43 13.37
CA HIS A 322 -21.64 -7.81 14.34
C HIS A 322 -20.96 -9.10 13.87
N LEU A 323 -19.67 -9.01 13.58
CA LEU A 323 -18.85 -10.16 13.23
C LEU A 323 -17.49 -10.08 13.92
N SER A 324 -16.88 -11.24 14.20
CA SER A 324 -15.48 -11.36 14.61
C SER A 324 -14.64 -11.84 13.44
N LEU A 325 -13.42 -11.32 13.34
CA LEU A 325 -12.43 -11.68 12.34
C LEU A 325 -11.13 -12.08 13.02
N VAL A 326 -10.55 -13.19 12.58
CA VAL A 326 -9.22 -13.65 12.99
C VAL A 326 -8.30 -13.69 11.77
N ASP A 327 -7.17 -12.99 11.85
CA ASP A 327 -6.08 -13.01 10.90
C ASP A 327 -5.14 -14.19 11.22
N TYR A 328 -5.06 -15.18 10.34
CA TYR A 328 -4.22 -16.35 10.55
C TYR A 328 -2.72 -16.12 10.28
N LEU A 329 -2.34 -15.01 9.67
CA LEU A 329 -0.93 -14.74 9.39
C LEU A 329 -0.16 -14.39 10.66
N ASP A 330 -0.82 -13.73 11.62
CA ASP A 330 -0.21 -13.35 12.89
C ASP A 330 -1.10 -13.62 14.12
N GLY A 331 -2.31 -14.15 13.97
CA GLY A 331 -3.24 -14.37 15.08
C GLY A 331 -3.90 -13.10 15.60
N SER A 332 -3.79 -11.97 14.89
CA SER A 332 -4.54 -10.76 15.24
C SER A 332 -6.05 -10.99 15.10
N SER A 333 -6.86 -10.33 15.94
CA SER A 333 -8.30 -10.50 15.95
C SER A 333 -9.05 -9.20 16.23
N PHE A 334 -10.22 -9.08 15.61
CA PHE A 334 -11.01 -7.86 15.58
C PHE A 334 -12.50 -8.20 15.63
N ASP A 335 -13.28 -7.45 16.41
CA ASP A 335 -14.72 -7.42 16.22
C ASP A 335 -15.07 -6.21 15.35
N LEU A 336 -15.97 -6.40 14.40
CA LEU A 336 -16.46 -5.36 13.50
C LEU A 336 -17.93 -5.11 13.77
N TRP A 337 -18.26 -3.86 14.10
CA TRP A 337 -19.61 -3.42 14.44
C TRP A 337 -20.08 -2.34 13.48
N VAL A 338 -21.32 -2.47 13.02
CA VAL A 338 -22.02 -1.43 12.26
C VAL A 338 -23.25 -1.03 13.06
N LEU A 339 -23.09 -0.05 13.93
CA LEU A 339 -24.16 0.45 14.82
C LEU A 339 -24.76 1.77 14.32
N SER A 340 -24.21 2.34 13.26
CA SER A 340 -24.72 3.58 12.65
C SER A 340 -24.68 3.47 11.12
N PRO A 341 -25.57 4.17 10.40
CA PRO A 341 -25.69 4.00 8.95
C PRO A 341 -24.42 4.39 8.17
N ASN A 342 -23.55 5.25 8.70
CA ASN A 342 -22.35 5.74 8.02
C ASN A 342 -21.04 5.37 8.75
N ARG A 343 -21.06 4.42 9.70
CA ARG A 343 -19.88 4.09 10.50
C ARG A 343 -19.66 2.60 10.65
N LEU A 344 -18.40 2.20 10.50
CA LEU A 344 -17.89 0.89 10.84
C LEU A 344 -16.91 1.04 12.01
N THR A 345 -17.22 0.42 13.14
CA THR A 345 -16.32 0.37 14.30
C THR A 345 -15.51 -0.92 14.25
N VAL A 346 -14.20 -0.80 14.36
CA VAL A 346 -13.25 -1.90 14.44
C VAL A 346 -12.72 -1.97 15.86
N VAL A 347 -12.95 -3.08 16.54
CA VAL A 347 -12.61 -3.29 17.95
C VAL A 347 -11.50 -4.34 18.06
N PRO A 348 -10.24 -3.91 18.21
CA PRO A 348 -9.13 -4.81 18.46
C PRO A 348 -9.33 -5.66 19.72
N GLN A 349 -8.93 -6.93 19.65
CA GLN A 349 -9.01 -7.89 20.75
C GLN A 349 -7.61 -8.11 21.38
N LEU A 350 -7.31 -9.32 21.86
CA LEU A 350 -6.08 -9.63 22.61
C LEU A 350 -4.80 -9.42 21.78
N ARG A 351 -4.85 -9.67 20.47
CA ARG A 351 -3.74 -9.42 19.55
C ARG A 351 -4.25 -8.59 18.38
N ALA A 352 -3.52 -7.53 18.07
CA ALA A 352 -3.80 -6.65 16.95
C ALA A 352 -2.53 -5.93 16.55
N SER A 353 -1.77 -6.51 15.62
CA SER A 353 -0.60 -5.83 15.06
C SER A 353 -1.03 -4.67 14.16
N GLU A 354 -0.17 -3.66 14.07
CA GLU A 354 -0.35 -2.50 13.21
C GLU A 354 -0.49 -2.94 11.74
N ALA A 355 0.29 -3.95 11.32
CA ALA A 355 0.24 -4.54 9.99
C ALA A 355 -1.09 -5.26 9.70
N SER A 356 -1.68 -5.94 10.69
CA SER A 356 -2.98 -6.62 10.52
C SER A 356 -4.15 -5.64 10.47
N ILE A 357 -4.10 -4.57 11.28
CA ILE A 357 -5.06 -3.47 11.19
C ILE A 357 -4.97 -2.83 9.80
N ALA A 358 -3.77 -2.47 9.34
CA ALA A 358 -3.58 -1.90 8.01
C ALA A 358 -4.11 -2.86 6.92
N ARG A 359 -3.80 -4.15 7.01
CA ARG A 359 -4.30 -5.18 6.07
C ARG A 359 -5.83 -5.25 6.04
N LEU A 360 -6.48 -5.17 7.20
CA LEU A 360 -7.93 -5.13 7.34
C LEU A 360 -8.52 -3.86 6.69
N MET A 361 -7.99 -2.67 7.02
CA MET A 361 -8.46 -1.40 6.43
C MET A 361 -8.30 -1.41 4.92
N ASN A 362 -7.15 -1.86 4.42
CA ASN A 362 -6.90 -1.97 2.98
C ASN A 362 -7.89 -2.90 2.29
N HIS A 363 -8.25 -4.03 2.93
CA HIS A 363 -9.26 -4.94 2.40
C HIS A 363 -10.63 -4.27 2.33
N ILE A 364 -11.05 -3.58 3.39
CA ILE A 364 -12.31 -2.83 3.43
C ILE A 364 -12.32 -1.76 2.33
N PHE A 365 -11.26 -0.97 2.19
CA PHE A 365 -11.17 0.12 1.24
C PHE A 365 -11.16 -0.37 -0.21
N GLU A 366 -10.40 -1.43 -0.51
CA GLU A 366 -10.37 -1.99 -1.86
C GLU A 366 -11.66 -2.71 -2.27
N ARG A 367 -12.44 -3.23 -1.32
CA ARG A 367 -13.54 -4.17 -1.60
C ARG A 367 -14.93 -3.60 -1.31
N PHE A 368 -15.02 -2.68 -0.34
CA PHE A 368 -16.29 -2.12 0.13
C PHE A 368 -16.45 -0.63 -0.20
N ARG A 369 -15.74 0.26 0.50
CA ARG A 369 -15.73 1.72 0.32
C ARG A 369 -14.53 2.30 1.07
N GLU A 370 -13.92 3.35 0.53
CA GLU A 370 -12.94 4.18 1.27
C GLU A 370 -13.69 5.08 2.26
N GLY A 371 -13.03 5.48 3.34
CA GLY A 371 -13.59 6.36 4.36
C GLY A 371 -12.49 6.90 5.27
N GLN A 372 -12.83 7.85 6.13
CA GLN A 372 -11.87 8.45 7.05
C GLN A 372 -11.71 7.56 8.28
N ILE A 373 -10.47 7.27 8.66
CA ILE A 373 -10.16 6.47 9.85
C ILE A 373 -9.91 7.44 11.01
N LYS A 374 -10.67 7.27 12.10
CA LYS A 374 -10.59 8.11 13.31
C LYS A 374 -10.42 7.25 14.55
N ASP A 375 -9.85 7.82 15.61
CA ASP A 375 -9.89 7.18 16.91
C ASP A 375 -11.31 7.25 17.48
N TYR A 376 -11.78 6.17 18.12
CA TYR A 376 -13.12 6.16 18.72
C TYR A 376 -13.28 7.20 19.84
N SER A 377 -12.21 7.54 20.55
CA SER A 377 -12.25 8.52 21.64
C SER A 377 -12.54 9.95 21.15
N GLU A 378 -11.98 10.37 20.02
CA GLU A 378 -12.23 11.68 19.40
C GLU A 378 -13.72 11.92 19.12
N MET A 379 -14.45 10.84 18.82
CA MET A 379 -15.88 10.88 18.53
C MET A 379 -16.76 11.05 19.76
N GLN A 380 -16.28 10.66 20.95
CA GLN A 380 -17.03 10.85 22.20
C GLN A 380 -16.96 12.31 22.66
N TYR A 381 -15.83 12.97 22.45
CA TYR A 381 -15.64 14.38 22.80
C TYR A 381 -16.37 15.33 21.85
N ALA A 382 -16.52 15.00 20.56
CA ALA A 382 -17.28 15.82 19.60
C ALA A 382 -18.81 15.85 19.87
N ARG A 383 -19.31 15.05 20.82
CA ARG A 383 -20.74 15.00 21.22
C ARG A 383 -21.01 15.63 22.59
N GLN A 384 -19.98 16.13 23.26
CA GLN A 384 -20.07 16.96 24.46
C GLN A 384 -19.87 18.41 24.05
#